data_AF-A0A444JEP3-F1
#
_entry.id   AF-A0A444JEP3-F1
#
_cell.length_a   1.000
_cell.length_b   1.000
_cell.length_c   1.000
_cell.angle_alpha   90.00
_cell.angle_beta   90.00
_cell.angle_gamma   90.00
#
_symmetry.space_group_name_H-M   'P 1'
#
loop_
_entity.id
_entity.type
_entity.pdbx_description
1 polymer ?
#
loop_
_entity_poly.entity_id
_entity_poly.type
_entity_poly.pdbx_seq_one_letter_code
_entity_poly.pdbx_strand_id
1 'polypeptide(L)'
;MANDNLPDFISALLKKNQEVSPADAQLVQTHISFVLLAGEFVYKFKKPVDFGFLDFSTLEKRQHCCEQELLLNRRLCPDIYLDLVTVTQEGDSYTLNGRGELVEYAVKMTRMPEEKMMGNLIQAGKLNRVHIDTIVDKLTPFYQQADRTDEIDGYGTAESVAVNVLENFEQTKGFINNGAITQEQFDKISSWSKDFLTQEDLFTRRIKDGNIRDCHATCTRQISVLPIKSISTTVSSSIAAFATATKQVILASWLWTWISTVSRISPAIA
;
A
#
# COMPACT_ATOMS: atom_id res chain seq x y z
N MET A 1 -6.17 -7.00 22.56
CA MET A 1 -4.75 -6.86 22.94
C MET A 1 -4.45 -5.37 22.85
N ALA A 2 -4.50 -4.70 24.00
CA ALA A 2 -4.57 -3.25 24.13
C ALA A 2 -3.30 -2.76 24.83
N ASN A 3 -2.71 -1.68 24.30
CA ASN A 3 -1.50 -0.99 24.79
C ASN A 3 -0.19 -1.80 24.83
N ASP A 4 0.22 -2.34 23.67
CA ASP A 4 1.66 -2.50 23.43
C ASP A 4 2.32 -1.11 23.44
N ASN A 5 3.48 -1.01 24.10
CA ASN A 5 4.27 0.18 24.40
C ASN A 5 4.30 1.21 23.23
N LEU A 6 3.39 2.18 23.25
CA LEU A 6 3.35 3.24 22.23
C LEU A 6 4.54 4.18 22.45
N PRO A 7 5.18 4.68 21.38
CA PRO A 7 6.20 5.72 21.52
C PRO A 7 5.66 6.91 22.32
N ASP A 8 6.51 7.52 23.15
CA ASP A 8 6.12 8.62 24.04
C ASP A 8 5.48 9.77 23.28
N PHE A 9 5.98 10.08 22.08
CA PHE A 9 5.41 11.13 21.24
C PHE A 9 3.99 10.81 20.75
N ILE A 10 3.68 9.55 20.43
CA ILE A 10 2.31 9.14 20.05
C ILE A 10 1.37 9.28 21.25
N SER A 11 1.81 8.79 22.41
CA SER A 11 1.07 8.90 23.66
C SER A 11 0.81 10.35 24.05
N ALA A 12 1.80 11.22 23.86
CA ALA A 12 1.69 12.64 24.13
C ALA A 12 0.74 13.35 23.14
N LEU A 13 0.84 13.08 21.84
CA LEU A 13 -0.05 13.67 20.83
C LEU A 13 -1.51 13.24 21.01
N LEU A 14 -1.75 12.00 21.43
CA LEU A 14 -3.09 11.52 21.80
C LEU A 14 -3.68 12.29 22.97
N LYS A 15 -2.86 12.65 23.97
CA LYS A 15 -3.30 13.43 25.14
C LYS A 15 -3.43 14.93 24.87
N LYS A 16 -2.56 15.46 24.01
CA LYS A 16 -2.34 16.91 23.81
C LYS A 16 -3.05 17.49 22.59
N ASN A 17 -3.72 16.71 21.73
CA ASN A 17 -4.56 17.31 20.69
C ASN A 17 -5.56 18.27 21.34
N GLN A 18 -5.25 19.57 21.29
CA GLN A 18 -5.94 20.68 21.94
C GLN A 18 -6.69 21.53 20.90
N GLU A 19 -6.38 21.36 19.60
CA GLU A 19 -7.17 21.94 18.49
C GLU A 19 -8.44 21.13 18.18
N VAL A 20 -8.50 19.89 18.67
CA VAL A 20 -9.64 18.98 18.52
C VAL A 20 -9.86 18.36 19.88
N SER A 21 -11.12 18.26 20.34
CA SER A 21 -11.44 17.61 21.61
C SER A 21 -10.72 16.25 21.73
N PRO A 22 -10.10 15.91 22.87
CA PRO A 22 -9.49 14.59 23.10
C PRO A 22 -10.43 13.41 22.83
N ALA A 23 -11.74 13.65 22.82
CA ALA A 23 -12.77 12.66 22.45
C ALA A 23 -12.75 12.26 20.96
N ASP A 24 -12.15 13.06 20.08
CA ASP A 24 -12.15 12.84 18.62
C ASP A 24 -10.80 12.34 18.08
N ALA A 25 -9.81 12.16 18.95
CA ALA A 25 -8.49 11.64 18.59
C ALA A 25 -8.46 10.11 18.65
N GLN A 26 -8.23 9.45 17.51
CA GLN A 26 -8.20 7.99 17.42
C GLN A 26 -6.87 7.52 16.81
N LEU A 27 -6.27 6.50 17.41
CA LEU A 27 -5.09 5.84 16.84
C LEU A 27 -5.49 4.55 16.12
N VAL A 28 -5.19 4.48 14.83
CA VAL A 28 -5.24 3.25 14.04
C VAL A 28 -3.80 2.79 13.77
N GLN A 29 -3.54 1.49 13.93
CA GLN A 29 -2.22 0.94 13.70
C GLN A 29 -2.23 -0.03 12.52
N THR A 30 -1.25 0.11 11.65
CA THR A 30 -0.90 -0.92 10.67
C THR A 30 0.36 -1.65 11.13
N HIS A 31 0.82 -2.61 10.32
CA HIS A 31 2.09 -3.29 10.54
C HIS A 31 3.30 -2.35 10.37
N ILE A 32 3.17 -1.25 9.60
CA ILE A 32 4.26 -0.32 9.26
C ILE A 32 4.02 1.13 9.71
N SER A 33 2.86 1.46 10.26
CA SER A 33 2.51 2.86 10.55
C SER A 33 1.61 3.02 11.78
N PHE A 34 1.73 4.18 12.41
CA PHE A 34 0.76 4.75 13.33
C PHE A 34 -0.05 5.81 12.56
N VAL A 35 -1.37 5.73 12.61
CA VAL A 35 -2.28 6.66 11.93
C VAL A 35 -3.14 7.34 12.99
N LEU A 36 -2.81 8.58 13.30
CA LEU A 36 -3.51 9.40 14.26
C LEU A 36 -4.59 10.22 13.55
N LEU A 37 -5.85 9.87 13.76
CA LEU A 37 -7.00 10.66 13.34
C LEU A 37 -7.23 11.76 14.38
N ALA A 38 -7.28 13.01 13.95
CA ALA A 38 -7.39 14.18 14.83
C ALA A 38 -8.30 15.24 14.17
N GLY A 39 -9.60 15.17 14.49
CA GLY A 39 -10.60 16.06 13.91
C GLY A 39 -10.67 15.90 12.38
N GLU A 40 -10.41 17.00 11.67
CA GLU A 40 -10.39 17.03 10.19
C GLU A 40 -9.08 16.53 9.58
N PHE A 41 -8.05 16.23 10.39
CA PHE A 41 -6.74 15.82 9.91
C PHE A 41 -6.37 14.40 10.32
N VAL A 42 -5.42 13.84 9.58
CA VAL A 42 -4.77 12.56 9.87
C VAL A 42 -3.26 12.75 9.82
N TYR A 43 -2.57 12.21 10.82
CA TYR A 43 -1.11 12.21 10.88
C TYR A 43 -0.61 10.77 10.81
N LYS A 44 0.15 10.45 9.76
CA LYS A 44 0.69 9.11 9.52
C LYS A 44 2.18 9.10 9.82
N PHE A 45 2.56 8.35 10.85
CA PHE A 45 3.94 8.11 11.27
C PHE A 45 4.38 6.71 10.85
N LYS A 46 5.65 6.55 10.49
CA LYS A 46 6.22 5.23 10.13
C LYS A 46 6.73 4.53 11.40
N LYS A 47 6.49 3.23 11.50
CA LYS A 47 7.05 2.40 12.59
C LYS A 47 8.53 2.14 12.30
N PRO A 48 9.41 2.08 13.32
CA PRO A 48 10.82 1.79 13.14
C PRO A 48 11.04 0.29 12.89
N VAL A 49 10.72 -0.17 11.69
CA VAL A 49 10.76 -1.58 11.27
C VAL A 49 11.60 -1.75 10.02
N ASP A 50 12.19 -2.93 9.86
CA ASP A 50 12.88 -3.34 8.65
C ASP A 50 12.37 -4.72 8.24
N PHE A 51 11.82 -4.80 7.03
CA PHE A 51 11.30 -6.03 6.42
C PHE A 51 12.13 -6.45 5.20
N GLY A 52 13.32 -5.90 4.97
CA GLY A 52 14.14 -6.16 3.78
C GLY A 52 13.66 -5.40 2.54
N PHE A 53 12.40 -5.58 2.15
CA PHE A 53 11.77 -4.83 1.04
C PHE A 53 11.36 -3.40 1.43
N LEU A 54 11.37 -3.10 2.73
CA LEU A 54 10.96 -1.83 3.29
C LEU A 54 11.72 -1.58 4.60
N ASP A 55 12.45 -0.47 4.64
CA ASP A 55 13.30 -0.15 5.78
C ASP A 55 13.00 1.26 6.32
N PHE A 56 12.46 1.29 7.54
CA PHE A 56 12.13 2.48 8.32
C PHE A 56 12.94 2.54 9.62
N SER A 57 14.03 1.78 9.71
CA SER A 57 14.86 1.63 10.92
C SER A 57 15.40 2.96 11.45
N THR A 58 15.84 3.85 10.56
CA THR A 58 16.39 5.16 10.94
C THR A 58 15.42 6.31 10.67
N LEU A 59 15.61 7.42 11.38
CA LEU A 59 14.78 8.62 11.23
C LEU A 59 14.89 9.21 9.82
N GLU A 60 16.08 9.19 9.22
CA GLU A 60 16.34 9.68 7.86
C GLU A 60 15.59 8.85 6.82
N LYS A 61 15.55 7.52 7.00
CA LYS A 61 14.78 6.62 6.11
C LYS A 61 13.28 6.90 6.22
N ARG A 62 12.78 7.16 7.43
CA ARG A 62 11.37 7.54 7.65
C ARG A 62 11.04 8.89 7.02
N GLN A 63 11.94 9.88 7.15
CA GLN A 63 11.80 11.17 6.48
C GLN A 63 11.67 10.99 4.97
N HIS A 64 12.65 10.32 4.35
CA HIS A 64 12.68 10.11 2.91
C HIS A 64 11.41 9.42 2.42
N CYS A 65 10.96 8.39 3.14
CA CYS A 65 9.71 7.71 2.85
C CYS A 65 8.49 8.64 2.96
N CYS A 66 8.37 9.46 4.00
CA CYS A 66 7.27 10.43 4.10
C CYS A 66 7.28 11.46 2.95
N GLU A 67 8.46 11.92 2.53
CA GLU A 67 8.62 12.81 1.36
C GLU A 67 8.20 12.12 0.05
N GLN A 68 8.62 10.88 -0.17
CA GLN A 68 8.19 10.09 -1.34
C GLN A 68 6.68 9.82 -1.31
N GLU A 69 6.12 9.50 -0.15
CA GLU A 69 4.67 9.29 0.00
C GLU A 69 3.89 10.53 -0.42
N LEU A 70 4.32 11.71 0.02
CA LEU A 70 3.70 12.99 -0.37
C LEU A 70 3.84 13.24 -1.87
N LEU A 71 5.07 13.14 -2.40
CA LEU A 71 5.36 13.39 -3.81
C LEU A 71 4.51 12.49 -4.72
N LEU A 72 4.45 11.20 -4.42
CA LEU A 72 3.81 10.21 -5.27
C LEU A 72 2.28 10.27 -5.19
N ASN A 73 1.72 10.43 -3.99
CA ASN A 73 0.26 10.42 -3.80
C ASN A 73 -0.40 11.75 -4.19
N ARG A 74 0.29 12.90 -4.05
CA ARG A 74 -0.25 14.21 -4.47
C ARG A 74 -0.59 14.28 -5.95
N ARG A 75 -0.02 13.41 -6.79
CA ARG A 75 -0.34 13.33 -8.22
C ARG A 75 -1.81 12.99 -8.48
N LEU A 76 -2.41 12.16 -7.61
CA LEU A 76 -3.83 11.78 -7.70
C LEU A 76 -4.70 12.45 -6.65
N CYS A 77 -4.12 12.74 -5.47
CA CYS A 77 -4.86 13.15 -4.28
C CYS A 77 -4.24 14.39 -3.61
N PRO A 78 -4.05 15.52 -4.32
CA PRO A 78 -3.35 16.69 -3.78
C PRO A 78 -4.06 17.29 -2.55
N ASP A 79 -5.40 17.26 -2.53
CA ASP A 79 -6.20 17.80 -1.42
C ASP A 79 -6.26 16.86 -0.20
N ILE A 80 -5.79 15.62 -0.34
CA ILE A 80 -5.70 14.66 0.77
C ILE A 80 -4.30 14.67 1.37
N TYR A 81 -3.25 14.76 0.56
CA TYR A 81 -1.86 14.69 1.02
C TYR A 81 -1.30 16.10 1.21
N LEU A 82 -1.45 16.63 2.42
CA LEU A 82 -1.31 18.06 2.70
C LEU A 82 0.11 18.53 2.93
N ASP A 83 0.89 17.86 3.79
CA ASP A 83 2.25 18.30 4.11
C ASP A 83 3.12 17.26 4.80
N LEU A 84 4.43 17.51 4.83
CA LEU A 84 5.37 16.84 5.73
C LEU A 84 5.39 17.62 7.04
N VAL A 85 5.16 16.95 8.15
CA VAL A 85 5.22 17.56 9.48
C VAL A 85 6.25 16.85 10.35
N THR A 86 6.82 17.60 11.28
CA THR A 86 7.76 17.06 12.27
C THR A 86 7.07 16.93 13.63
N VAL A 87 7.57 16.01 14.43
CA VAL A 87 7.31 15.97 15.87
C VAL A 87 8.59 16.41 16.55
N THR A 88 8.51 17.45 17.36
CA THR A 88 9.63 17.92 18.17
C THR A 88 9.36 17.75 19.65
N GLN A 89 10.42 17.57 20.41
CA GLN A 89 10.41 17.48 21.86
C GLN A 89 11.13 18.69 22.48
N GLU A 90 10.44 19.35 23.40
CA GLU A 90 11.00 20.41 24.25
C GLU A 90 10.67 20.08 25.71
N GLY A 91 11.69 19.66 26.47
CA GLY A 91 11.49 19.07 27.80
C GLY A 91 10.64 17.79 27.71
N ASP A 92 9.56 17.74 28.49
CA ASP A 92 8.61 16.61 28.51
C ASP A 92 7.44 16.79 27.52
N SER A 93 7.46 17.85 26.70
CA SER A 93 6.38 18.18 25.78
C SER A 93 6.73 17.82 24.34
N TYR A 94 5.82 17.10 23.68
CA TYR A 94 5.87 16.85 22.24
C TYR A 94 4.91 17.78 21.50
N THR A 95 5.33 18.30 20.35
CA THR A 95 4.51 19.23 19.54
C THR A 95 4.75 18.98 18.05
N LEU A 96 3.69 19.11 17.24
CA LEU A 96 3.82 19.09 15.79
C LEU A 96 4.43 20.41 15.29
N ASN A 97 5.45 20.33 14.43
CA ASN A 97 6.17 21.49 13.90
C ASN A 97 6.63 22.48 14.99
N GLY A 98 6.95 21.96 16.18
CA GLY A 98 7.33 22.76 17.32
C GLY A 98 8.80 23.19 17.27
N ARG A 99 9.25 23.73 18.41
CA ARG A 99 10.67 23.96 18.69
C ARG A 99 11.24 22.76 19.45
N GLY A 100 12.55 22.64 19.51
CA GLY A 100 13.26 21.59 20.24
C GLY A 100 13.85 20.51 19.35
N GLU A 101 14.14 19.36 19.95
CA GLU A 101 14.78 18.22 19.28
C GLU A 101 13.79 17.53 18.35
N LEU A 102 14.23 17.20 17.13
CA LEU A 102 13.42 16.44 16.18
C LEU A 102 13.34 14.97 16.60
N VAL A 103 12.11 14.46 16.73
CA VAL A 103 11.84 13.09 17.17
C VAL A 103 11.32 12.20 16.05
N GLU A 104 10.40 12.72 15.22
CA GLU A 104 9.76 11.92 14.18
C GLU A 104 9.22 12.78 13.03
N TYR A 105 9.02 12.17 11.87
CA TYR A 105 8.31 12.75 10.73
C TYR A 105 6.94 12.10 10.52
N ALA A 106 5.98 12.90 10.05
CA ALA A 106 4.66 12.43 9.65
C ALA A 106 4.20 13.04 8.34
N VAL A 107 3.35 12.29 7.64
CA VAL A 107 2.54 12.82 6.55
C VAL A 107 1.24 13.36 7.15
N LYS A 108 0.98 14.66 6.98
CA LYS A 108 -0.30 15.29 7.31
C LYS A 108 -1.26 15.12 6.15
N MET A 109 -2.48 14.65 6.45
CA MET A 109 -3.51 14.36 5.48
C MET A 109 -4.87 14.92 5.91
N THR A 110 -5.77 15.14 4.95
CA THR A 110 -7.19 15.42 5.22
C THR A 110 -7.88 14.11 5.64
N ARG A 111 -8.68 14.16 6.71
CA ARG A 111 -9.48 13.01 7.13
C ARG A 111 -10.60 12.76 6.12
N MET A 112 -10.59 11.57 5.54
CA MET A 112 -11.65 11.14 4.64
C MET A 112 -12.86 10.65 5.43
N PRO A 113 -14.09 10.91 4.97
CA PRO A 113 -15.30 10.35 5.56
C PRO A 113 -15.28 8.82 5.45
N GLU A 114 -15.31 8.14 6.59
CA GLU A 114 -15.16 6.69 6.68
C GLU A 114 -16.27 5.96 5.91
N GLU A 115 -17.49 6.48 5.92
CA GLU A 115 -18.64 5.92 5.20
C GLU A 115 -18.48 5.94 3.67
N LYS A 116 -17.59 6.78 3.13
CA LYS A 116 -17.27 6.82 1.69
C LYS A 116 -16.05 5.99 1.32
N MET A 117 -15.37 5.38 2.29
CA MET A 117 -14.28 4.44 1.98
C MET A 117 -14.85 3.23 1.25
N MET A 118 -14.17 2.80 0.17
CA MET A 118 -14.66 1.75 -0.72
C MET A 118 -15.02 0.45 0.02
N GLY A 119 -14.23 0.06 1.02
CA GLY A 119 -14.52 -1.12 1.84
C GLY A 119 -15.88 -1.02 2.56
N ASN A 120 -16.19 0.15 3.11
CA ASN A 120 -17.45 0.40 3.81
C ASN A 120 -18.64 0.49 2.83
N LEU A 121 -18.43 1.06 1.64
CA LEU A 121 -19.44 1.05 0.57
C LEU A 121 -19.76 -0.36 0.09
N ILE A 122 -18.75 -1.22 -0.05
CA ILE A 122 -18.93 -2.63 -0.41
C ILE A 122 -19.72 -3.37 0.68
N GLN A 123 -19.30 -3.22 1.94
CA GLN A 123 -19.97 -3.87 3.06
C GLN A 123 -21.43 -3.42 3.21
N ALA A 124 -21.71 -2.15 2.92
CA ALA A 124 -23.06 -1.60 2.95
C ALA A 124 -23.89 -1.91 1.69
N GLY A 125 -23.34 -2.61 0.69
CA GLY A 125 -24.02 -2.91 -0.58
C GLY A 125 -24.29 -1.66 -1.44
N LYS A 126 -23.56 -0.56 -1.21
CA LYS A 126 -23.75 0.74 -1.87
C LYS A 126 -22.81 0.96 -3.06
N LEU A 127 -21.87 0.05 -3.30
CA LEU A 127 -21.00 0.12 -4.48
C LEU A 127 -21.82 -0.10 -5.75
N ASN A 128 -21.79 0.87 -6.66
CA ASN A 128 -22.49 0.82 -7.93
C ASN A 128 -21.53 1.12 -9.09
N ARG A 129 -22.04 0.96 -10.32
CA ARG A 129 -21.25 1.15 -11.54
C ARG A 129 -20.68 2.57 -11.69
N VAL A 130 -21.42 3.61 -11.26
CA VAL A 130 -20.96 5.00 -11.37
C VAL A 130 -19.67 5.23 -10.58
N HIS A 131 -19.53 4.59 -9.41
CA HIS A 131 -18.28 4.67 -8.65
C HIS A 131 -17.10 4.07 -9.42
N ILE A 132 -17.31 2.92 -10.07
CA ILE A 132 -16.27 2.24 -10.86
C ILE A 132 -15.89 3.07 -12.08
N ASP A 133 -16.89 3.54 -12.82
CA ASP A 133 -16.66 4.37 -14.01
C ASP A 133 -15.89 5.66 -13.62
N THR A 134 -16.26 6.31 -12.50
CA THR A 134 -15.54 7.50 -11.99
C THR A 134 -14.07 7.21 -11.66
N ILE A 135 -13.78 6.05 -11.09
CA ILE A 135 -12.39 5.65 -10.78
C ILE A 135 -11.63 5.38 -12.08
N VAL A 136 -12.22 4.66 -13.02
CA VAL A 136 -11.61 4.35 -14.32
C VAL A 136 -11.32 5.62 -15.11
N ASP A 137 -12.25 6.59 -15.11
CA ASP A 137 -12.11 7.87 -15.80
C ASP A 137 -10.98 8.74 -15.22
N LYS A 138 -10.64 8.55 -13.94
CA LYS A 138 -9.50 9.23 -13.30
C LYS A 138 -8.18 8.49 -13.50
N LEU A 139 -8.18 7.17 -13.31
CA LEU A 139 -6.96 6.37 -13.34
C LEU A 139 -6.45 6.12 -14.75
N THR A 140 -7.34 5.95 -15.74
CA THR A 140 -6.92 5.66 -17.12
C THR A 140 -6.05 6.76 -17.71
N PRO A 141 -6.46 8.06 -17.70
CA PRO A 141 -5.60 9.13 -18.20
C PRO A 141 -4.31 9.28 -17.40
N PHE A 142 -4.37 9.11 -16.06
CA PHE A 142 -3.20 9.19 -15.20
C PHE A 142 -2.13 8.18 -15.59
N TYR A 143 -2.49 6.90 -15.74
CA TYR A 143 -1.54 5.85 -16.12
C TYR A 143 -1.05 5.96 -17.56
N GLN A 144 -1.86 6.50 -18.47
CA GLN A 144 -1.43 6.76 -19.85
C GLN A 144 -0.36 7.87 -19.94
N GLN A 145 -0.45 8.86 -19.05
CA GLN A 145 0.47 10.00 -18.99
C GLN A 145 1.65 9.77 -18.04
N ALA A 146 1.61 8.73 -17.21
CA ALA A 146 2.69 8.39 -16.29
C ALA A 146 4.00 8.14 -17.03
N ASP A 147 5.09 8.59 -16.41
CA ASP A 147 6.43 8.55 -16.96
C ASP A 147 6.81 7.14 -17.43
N ARG A 148 7.60 7.14 -18.49
CA ARG A 148 8.25 5.96 -19.05
C ARG A 148 9.67 6.35 -19.46
N THR A 149 10.63 5.68 -18.87
CA THR A 149 12.06 5.81 -19.15
C THR A 149 12.65 4.41 -19.27
N ASP A 150 13.85 4.28 -19.84
CA ASP A 150 14.54 2.99 -19.91
C ASP A 150 14.78 2.40 -18.50
N GLU A 151 15.00 3.27 -17.51
CA GLU A 151 15.05 2.88 -16.10
C GLU A 151 13.72 2.29 -15.63
N ILE A 152 12.59 2.93 -15.96
CA ILE A 152 11.25 2.44 -15.61
C ILE A 152 10.95 1.10 -16.28
N ASP A 153 11.27 0.97 -17.58
CA ASP A 153 11.11 -0.25 -18.36
C ASP A 153 11.96 -1.40 -17.76
N GLY A 154 13.14 -1.10 -17.21
CA GLY A 154 14.01 -2.05 -16.53
C GLY A 154 13.33 -2.77 -15.36
N TYR A 155 12.49 -2.08 -14.59
CA TYR A 155 11.73 -2.73 -13.50
C TYR A 155 10.71 -3.77 -14.03
N GLY A 156 10.31 -3.67 -15.30
CA GLY A 156 9.36 -4.58 -15.94
C GLY A 156 9.98 -5.90 -16.42
N THR A 157 11.29 -6.09 -16.24
CA THR A 157 11.99 -7.32 -16.63
C THR A 157 11.61 -8.50 -15.72
N ALA A 158 11.65 -9.72 -16.26
CA ALA A 158 11.38 -10.93 -15.49
C ALA A 158 12.32 -11.04 -14.27
N GLU A 159 13.60 -10.68 -14.44
CA GLU A 159 14.59 -10.62 -13.36
C GLU A 159 14.20 -9.65 -12.25
N SER A 160 13.86 -8.40 -12.59
CA SER A 160 13.47 -7.39 -11.59
C SER A 160 12.20 -7.76 -10.83
N VAL A 161 11.23 -8.37 -11.53
CA VAL A 161 10.01 -8.88 -10.90
C VAL A 161 10.31 -10.10 -10.02
N ALA A 162 11.22 -10.98 -10.46
CA ALA A 162 11.61 -12.17 -9.72
C ALA A 162 12.20 -11.85 -8.34
N VAL A 163 13.01 -10.78 -8.22
CA VAL A 163 13.58 -10.36 -6.93
C VAL A 163 12.47 -10.18 -5.89
N ASN A 164 11.46 -9.36 -6.20
CA ASN A 164 10.35 -9.10 -5.29
C ASN A 164 9.50 -10.36 -5.02
N VAL A 165 9.23 -11.16 -6.05
CA VAL A 165 8.40 -12.36 -5.91
C VAL A 165 9.09 -13.42 -5.04
N LEU A 166 10.38 -13.68 -5.28
CA LEU A 166 11.13 -14.70 -4.55
C LEU A 166 11.44 -14.27 -3.11
N GLU A 167 11.76 -12.99 -2.89
CA GLU A 167 11.93 -12.45 -1.55
C GLU A 167 10.65 -12.59 -0.71
N ASN A 168 9.48 -12.31 -1.30
CA ASN A 168 8.19 -12.54 -0.62
C ASN A 168 8.01 -14.00 -0.18
N PHE A 169 8.41 -14.98 -0.99
CA PHE A 169 8.34 -16.37 -0.59
C PHE A 169 9.31 -16.69 0.55
N GLU A 170 10.53 -16.16 0.53
CA GLU A 170 11.49 -16.38 1.61
C GLU A 170 10.95 -15.87 2.95
N GLN A 171 10.43 -14.65 2.97
CA GLN A 171 9.90 -14.01 4.17
C GLN A 171 8.63 -14.68 4.70
N THR A 172 7.86 -15.35 3.85
CA THR A 172 6.59 -15.96 4.22
C THR A 172 6.69 -17.43 4.64
N LYS A 173 7.87 -18.06 4.51
CA LYS A 173 8.11 -19.45 4.94
C LYS A 173 7.74 -19.71 6.41
N GLY A 174 8.04 -18.76 7.29
CA GLY A 174 7.76 -18.88 8.72
C GLY A 174 6.26 -18.97 9.08
N PHE A 175 5.37 -18.66 8.14
CA PHE A 175 3.92 -18.74 8.33
C PHE A 175 3.30 -20.04 7.80
N ILE A 176 4.09 -20.91 7.17
CA ILE A 176 3.61 -22.19 6.65
C ILE A 176 3.15 -23.07 7.81
N ASN A 177 1.97 -23.67 7.68
CA ASN A 177 1.32 -24.52 8.68
C ASN A 177 1.05 -23.82 10.04
N ASN A 178 1.05 -22.48 10.07
CA ASN A 178 0.73 -21.67 11.25
C ASN A 178 -0.64 -20.98 11.12
N GLY A 179 -1.61 -21.66 10.51
CA GLY A 179 -2.99 -21.17 10.28
C GLY A 179 -3.17 -20.22 9.09
N ALA A 180 -2.07 -19.76 8.47
CA ALA A 180 -2.06 -18.85 7.33
C ALA A 180 -2.22 -19.57 5.98
N ILE A 181 -1.32 -20.51 5.70
CA ILE A 181 -1.21 -21.25 4.45
C ILE A 181 -0.65 -22.64 4.73
N THR A 182 -1.14 -23.67 4.03
CA THR A 182 -0.57 -25.02 4.12
C THR A 182 0.70 -25.13 3.28
N GLN A 183 1.57 -26.10 3.60
CA GLN A 183 2.76 -26.39 2.78
C GLN A 183 2.39 -26.62 1.30
N GLU A 184 1.34 -27.41 1.04
CA GLU A 184 0.87 -27.70 -0.32
C GLU A 184 0.44 -26.44 -1.08
N GLN A 185 -0.29 -25.54 -0.42
CA GLN A 185 -0.70 -24.27 -1.02
C GLN A 185 0.51 -23.37 -1.32
N PHE A 186 1.47 -23.31 -0.40
CA PHE A 186 2.69 -22.53 -0.57
C PHE A 186 3.50 -23.04 -1.76
N ASP A 187 3.73 -24.36 -1.84
CA ASP A 187 4.49 -24.97 -2.93
C ASP A 187 3.80 -24.76 -4.29
N LYS A 188 2.47 -24.89 -4.34
CA LYS A 188 1.69 -24.66 -5.55
C LYS A 188 1.79 -23.22 -6.04
N ILE A 189 1.65 -22.24 -5.14
CA ILE A 189 1.76 -20.82 -5.48
C ILE A 189 3.20 -20.47 -5.87
N SER A 190 4.19 -21.01 -5.14
CA SER A 190 5.61 -20.78 -5.43
C SER A 190 6.02 -21.35 -6.79
N SER A 191 5.60 -22.59 -7.11
CA SER A 191 5.87 -23.20 -8.41
C SER A 191 5.24 -22.39 -9.53
N TRP A 192 3.95 -22.07 -9.42
CA TRP A 192 3.27 -21.28 -10.44
C TRP A 192 3.94 -19.92 -10.69
N SER A 193 4.33 -19.22 -9.62
CA SER A 193 5.02 -17.93 -9.74
C SER A 193 6.39 -18.08 -10.41
N LYS A 194 7.16 -19.12 -10.06
CA LYS A 194 8.46 -19.40 -10.70
C LYS A 194 8.29 -19.74 -12.18
N ASP A 195 7.30 -20.57 -12.51
CA ASP A 195 6.98 -20.93 -13.89
C ASP A 195 6.56 -19.69 -14.70
N PHE A 196 5.77 -18.79 -14.11
CA PHE A 196 5.38 -17.55 -14.76
C PHE A 196 6.57 -16.63 -15.03
N LEU A 197 7.54 -16.55 -14.11
CA LEU A 197 8.76 -15.76 -14.29
C LEU A 197 9.64 -16.25 -15.45
N THR A 198 9.49 -17.52 -15.88
CA THR A 198 10.19 -18.03 -17.07
C THR A 198 9.63 -17.52 -18.41
N GLN A 199 8.47 -16.86 -18.39
CA GLN A 199 7.79 -16.35 -19.60
C GLN A 199 8.41 -15.02 -20.08
N GLU A 200 9.73 -14.97 -20.31
CA GLU A 200 10.49 -13.76 -20.64
C GLU A 200 9.95 -12.98 -21.85
N ASP A 201 9.41 -13.71 -22.84
CA ASP A 201 8.77 -13.11 -24.02
C ASP A 201 7.56 -12.24 -23.66
N LEU A 202 6.79 -12.63 -22.63
CA LEU A 202 5.65 -11.83 -22.16
C LEU A 202 6.13 -10.53 -21.53
N PHE A 203 7.14 -10.57 -20.66
CA PHE A 203 7.72 -9.37 -20.03
C PHE A 203 8.31 -8.44 -21.09
N THR A 204 9.09 -8.99 -22.02
CA THR A 204 9.71 -8.25 -23.13
C THR A 204 8.66 -7.60 -24.03
N ARG A 205 7.60 -8.35 -24.41
CA ARG A 205 6.49 -7.79 -25.20
C ARG A 205 5.82 -6.64 -24.46
N ARG A 206 5.57 -6.77 -23.16
CA ARG A 206 4.92 -5.72 -22.36
C ARG A 206 5.74 -4.45 -22.24
N ILE A 207 7.07 -4.58 -22.11
CA ILE A 207 8.00 -3.46 -22.18
C ILE A 207 7.91 -2.78 -23.55
N LYS A 208 8.01 -3.56 -24.64
CA LYS A 208 7.91 -3.04 -26.02
C LYS A 208 6.58 -2.33 -26.30
N ASP A 209 5.50 -2.86 -25.77
CA ASP A 209 4.15 -2.28 -25.90
C ASP A 209 3.93 -1.05 -25.00
N GLY A 210 4.94 -0.63 -24.21
CA GLY A 210 4.87 0.56 -23.36
C GLY A 210 3.91 0.42 -22.17
N ASN A 211 3.78 -0.81 -21.64
CA ASN A 211 2.86 -1.12 -20.55
C ASN A 211 3.50 -1.07 -19.15
N ILE A 212 4.77 -0.63 -19.05
CA ILE A 212 5.46 -0.40 -17.78
C ILE A 212 5.39 1.11 -17.49
N ARG A 213 4.77 1.46 -16.36
CA ARG A 213 4.43 2.85 -16.01
C ARG A 213 4.88 3.17 -14.60
N ASP A 214 5.34 4.39 -14.38
CA ASP A 214 5.68 4.91 -13.05
C ASP A 214 4.42 5.05 -12.18
N CYS A 215 4.10 3.98 -11.44
CA CYS A 215 3.03 3.98 -10.45
C CYS A 215 3.65 3.89 -9.06
N HIS A 216 2.87 3.76 -7.99
CA HIS A 216 3.42 3.82 -6.64
C HIS A 216 2.73 2.92 -5.63
N ALA A 217 3.52 2.54 -4.64
CA ALA A 217 3.14 2.07 -3.33
C ALA A 217 3.50 3.12 -2.27
N THR A 218 3.37 2.78 -0.98
CA THR A 218 3.47 3.70 0.16
C THR A 218 4.70 4.62 0.12
N CYS A 219 5.88 4.13 -0.24
CA CYS A 219 7.12 4.95 -0.33
C CYS A 219 8.01 4.59 -1.52
N THR A 220 7.51 3.77 -2.43
CA THR A 220 8.27 3.25 -3.57
C THR A 220 7.48 3.42 -4.84
N ARG A 221 8.20 3.69 -5.93
CA ARG A 221 7.66 3.49 -7.27
C ARG A 221 7.35 2.00 -7.40
N GLN A 222 6.12 1.68 -7.82
CA GLN A 222 5.69 0.31 -8.08
C GLN A 222 5.07 0.27 -9.47
N ILE A 223 5.29 -0.80 -10.21
CA ILE A 223 4.77 -0.91 -11.58
C ILE A 223 3.29 -1.28 -11.54
N SER A 224 2.43 -0.51 -12.22
CA SER A 224 1.13 -1.02 -12.63
C SER A 224 1.21 -1.57 -14.04
N VAL A 225 0.87 -2.84 -14.14
CA VAL A 225 0.76 -3.59 -15.39
C VAL A 225 -0.66 -3.38 -15.90
N LEU A 226 -0.87 -2.44 -16.84
CA LEU A 226 -2.20 -2.20 -17.42
C LEU A 226 -2.75 -3.50 -18.06
N PRO A 227 -3.99 -3.94 -17.75
CA PRO A 227 -4.52 -5.19 -18.29
C PRO A 227 -4.83 -5.06 -19.79
N ILE A 228 -4.42 -6.08 -20.55
CA ILE A 228 -4.96 -6.39 -21.89
C ILE A 228 -6.27 -7.16 -21.67
N LYS A 229 -7.29 -6.84 -22.46
CA LYS A 229 -8.55 -7.60 -22.54
C LYS A 229 -8.25 -9.07 -22.87
N SER A 230 -8.49 -9.96 -21.90
CA SER A 230 -8.75 -11.42 -22.00
C SER A 230 -7.81 -12.33 -21.18
N ILE A 231 -8.43 -13.27 -20.45
CA ILE A 231 -8.08 -14.71 -20.27
C ILE A 231 -8.33 -15.25 -18.84
N SER A 232 -9.21 -16.27 -18.82
CA SER A 232 -9.45 -17.45 -17.96
C SER A 232 -9.13 -17.52 -16.45
N THR A 233 -10.11 -18.09 -15.72
CA THR A 233 -10.26 -18.25 -14.26
C THR A 233 -9.88 -19.66 -13.76
N THR A 234 -8.79 -19.81 -12.99
CA THR A 234 -8.59 -21.05 -12.19
C THR A 234 -7.80 -20.92 -10.86
N VAL A 235 -7.51 -19.73 -10.31
CA VAL A 235 -6.74 -19.64 -9.04
C VAL A 235 -7.29 -18.56 -8.09
N SER A 236 -8.56 -18.69 -7.68
CA SER A 236 -9.23 -17.60 -6.93
C SER A 236 -9.24 -17.76 -5.40
N SER A 237 -9.20 -18.97 -4.85
CA SER A 237 -9.47 -19.19 -3.41
C SER A 237 -8.21 -19.20 -2.53
N SER A 238 -7.11 -19.81 -2.98
CA SER A 238 -5.89 -19.94 -2.18
C SER A 238 -5.12 -18.62 -2.02
N ILE A 239 -5.24 -17.70 -2.98
CA ILE A 239 -4.50 -16.42 -2.96
C ILE A 239 -5.15 -15.41 -1.98
N ALA A 240 -6.47 -15.44 -1.82
CA ALA A 240 -7.17 -14.59 -0.87
C ALA A 240 -6.81 -14.93 0.60
N ALA A 241 -6.62 -16.22 0.90
CA ALA A 241 -6.16 -16.66 2.21
C ALA A 241 -4.70 -16.22 2.49
N PHE A 242 -3.80 -16.35 1.50
CA PHE A 242 -2.41 -15.90 1.61
C PHE A 242 -2.30 -14.38 1.80
N ALA A 243 -3.06 -13.60 1.02
CA ALA A 243 -3.18 -12.14 1.12
C ALA A 243 -3.62 -11.65 2.51
N THR A 244 -4.55 -12.37 3.13
CA THR A 244 -5.09 -12.03 4.46
C THR A 244 -4.10 -12.39 5.57
N ALA A 245 -3.31 -13.44 5.37
CA ALA A 245 -2.39 -13.96 6.38
C ALA A 245 -1.02 -13.27 6.41
N THR A 246 -0.52 -12.73 5.29
CA THR A 246 0.80 -12.08 5.25
C THR A 246 0.81 -10.65 5.76
N LYS A 247 -0.34 -10.05 6.10
CA LYS A 247 -0.48 -8.62 6.47
C LYS A 247 0.22 -7.64 5.51
N GLN A 248 0.62 -8.08 4.32
CA GLN A 248 1.15 -7.24 3.26
C GLN A 248 -0.02 -6.60 2.51
N VAL A 249 -0.72 -5.69 3.18
CA VAL A 249 -1.85 -4.94 2.60
C VAL A 249 -1.43 -4.24 1.30
N ILE A 250 -0.14 -3.97 1.11
CA ILE A 250 0.38 -3.26 -0.06
C ILE A 250 0.52 -4.21 -1.26
N LEU A 251 1.09 -5.41 -1.16
CA LEU A 251 1.15 -6.35 -2.30
C LEU A 251 -0.16 -7.10 -2.49
N ALA A 252 -0.83 -7.47 -1.40
CA ALA A 252 -2.07 -8.22 -1.41
C ALA A 252 -3.26 -7.42 -1.94
N SER A 253 -3.33 -6.11 -1.71
CA SER A 253 -4.40 -5.28 -2.29
C SER A 253 -4.26 -5.15 -3.81
N TRP A 254 -3.03 -5.11 -4.32
CA TRP A 254 -2.76 -5.08 -5.77
C TRP A 254 -2.95 -6.45 -6.42
N LEU A 255 -2.48 -7.53 -5.79
CA LEU A 255 -2.70 -8.90 -6.26
C LEU A 255 -4.20 -9.26 -6.20
N TRP A 256 -4.92 -8.82 -5.17
CA TRP A 256 -6.36 -9.00 -5.05
C TRP A 256 -7.12 -8.13 -6.05
N THR A 257 -6.73 -6.88 -6.30
CA THR A 257 -7.34 -6.04 -7.35
C THR A 257 -7.08 -6.64 -8.74
N TRP A 258 -5.88 -7.20 -8.98
CA TRP A 258 -5.54 -7.92 -10.20
C TRP A 258 -6.37 -9.21 -10.35
N ILE A 259 -6.46 -10.06 -9.32
CA ILE A 259 -7.20 -11.33 -9.36
C ILE A 259 -8.73 -11.12 -9.37
N SER A 260 -9.26 -10.19 -8.57
CA SER A 260 -10.71 -9.97 -8.43
C SER A 260 -11.33 -9.26 -9.64
N THR A 261 -10.57 -8.38 -10.30
CA THR A 261 -11.00 -7.74 -11.56
C THR A 261 -10.91 -8.72 -12.74
N VAL A 262 -9.96 -9.65 -12.71
CA VAL A 262 -9.81 -10.71 -13.72
C VAL A 262 -10.85 -11.85 -13.55
N SER A 263 -11.41 -12.05 -12.36
CA SER A 263 -12.28 -13.20 -12.05
C SER A 263 -13.79 -12.93 -12.03
N ARG A 264 -14.26 -11.68 -12.16
CA ARG A 264 -15.70 -11.34 -12.04
C ARG A 264 -16.33 -10.77 -13.32
N ILE A 265 -16.14 -11.43 -14.46
CA ILE A 265 -17.01 -11.25 -15.63
C ILE A 265 -17.32 -12.62 -16.28
N SER A 266 -18.48 -13.20 -15.94
CA SER A 266 -19.27 -14.10 -16.81
C SER A 266 -20.67 -14.28 -16.20
N PRO A 267 -21.75 -14.53 -16.98
CA PRO A 267 -21.82 -15.62 -17.96
C PRO A 267 -22.51 -15.34 -19.32
N ALA A 268 -22.10 -16.16 -20.30
CA ALA A 268 -22.88 -16.79 -21.39
C ALA A 268 -23.66 -15.92 -22.43
N ILE A 269 -23.40 -16.19 -23.72
CA ILE A 269 -24.32 -16.80 -24.72
C ILE A 269 -23.79 -16.53 -26.15
N ALA A 270 -23.69 -17.62 -26.93
CA ALA A 270 -23.37 -17.76 -28.36
C ALA A 270 -21.90 -17.67 -28.79
#